data_AF-A0A8H7GMM1-F1
#
_entry.id   AF-A0A8H7GMM1-F1
#
_cell.length_a   1.000
_cell.length_b   1.000
_cell.length_c   1.000
_cell.angle_alpha   90.00
_cell.angle_beta   90.00
_cell.angle_gamma   90.00
#
_symmetry.space_group_name_H-M   'P 1'
#
loop_
_entity.id
_entity.type
_entity.pdbx_description
1 polymer ?
#
loop_
_entity_poly.entity_id
_entity_poly.type
_entity_poly.pdbx_seq_one_letter_code
_entity_poly.pdbx_strand_id
1 'polypeptide(L)'
;MLSTSVKSAVNVLLFSVAFGGGVMHSFIVSPIAFKHLPREEFGNLQHQVLPLYLLGQTAAPVLLGLTTPLSSKFSTPVLAASAVAGAINYFWVLPRCNQIKDEKKKLIAEKKHEQIVDGKVEDSEEFRALSKQFGKFHGISSLLNLVSIATLGAYGFALGDGSCRLAYCLCA
;
A
#
# COMPACT_ATOMS: atom_id res chain seq x y z
N MET A 1 1.72 26.10 -18.76
CA MET A 1 2.58 24.89 -18.78
C MET A 1 3.66 25.08 -17.72
N LEU A 2 3.88 24.12 -16.81
CA LEU A 2 4.95 24.20 -15.80
C LEU A 2 6.33 24.14 -16.48
N SER A 3 7.29 24.93 -15.98
CA SER A 3 8.69 24.85 -16.45
C SER A 3 9.30 23.50 -16.09
N THR A 4 10.30 23.06 -16.86
CA THR A 4 10.97 21.77 -16.67
C THR A 4 11.50 21.59 -15.24
N SER A 5 12.11 22.63 -14.67
CA SER A 5 12.62 22.61 -13.29
C SER A 5 11.51 22.39 -12.25
N VAL A 6 10.34 23.00 -12.44
CA VAL A 6 9.21 22.80 -11.51
C VAL A 6 8.64 21.39 -11.65
N LYS A 7 8.56 20.83 -12.86
CA LYS A 7 8.15 19.43 -13.06
C LYS A 7 9.09 18.46 -12.36
N SER A 8 10.40 18.65 -12.49
CA SER A 8 11.40 17.83 -11.79
C SER A 8 11.29 17.94 -10.28
N ALA A 9 11.11 19.15 -9.73
CA ALA A 9 10.94 19.34 -8.29
C ALA A 9 9.67 18.65 -7.76
N VAL A 10 8.54 18.82 -8.46
CA VAL A 10 7.27 18.16 -8.12
C VAL A 10 7.43 16.64 -8.18
N ASN A 11 8.11 16.13 -9.20
CA ASN A 11 8.34 14.70 -9.38
C ASN A 11 9.14 14.11 -8.22
N VAL A 12 10.26 14.74 -7.82
CA VAL A 12 11.09 14.29 -6.70
C VAL A 12 10.31 14.33 -5.39
N LEU A 13 9.62 15.43 -5.09
CA LEU A 13 8.83 15.55 -3.85
C LEU A 13 7.72 14.50 -3.80
N LEU A 14 6.99 14.30 -4.89
CA LEU A 14 5.95 13.28 -4.99
C LEU A 14 6.52 11.88 -4.84
N PHE A 15 7.68 11.60 -5.45
CA PHE A 15 8.37 10.32 -5.34
C PHE A 15 8.79 10.07 -3.89
N SER A 16 9.41 11.05 -3.23
CA SER A 16 9.84 10.94 -1.83
C SER A 16 8.67 10.65 -0.90
N VAL A 17 7.52 11.31 -1.08
CA VAL A 17 6.32 11.05 -0.28
C VAL A 17 5.75 9.66 -0.57
N ALA A 18 5.63 9.27 -1.84
CA ALA A 18 5.04 7.99 -2.22
C ALA A 18 5.91 6.78 -1.82
N PHE A 19 7.18 6.79 -2.19
CA PHE A 19 8.11 5.70 -1.87
C PHE A 19 8.51 5.73 -0.40
N GLY A 20 8.95 6.87 0.12
CA GLY A 20 9.37 7.02 1.51
C GLY A 20 8.22 6.75 2.48
N GLY A 21 7.05 7.34 2.24
CA GLY A 21 5.83 7.06 3.02
C GLY A 21 5.42 5.58 2.94
N GLY A 22 5.52 4.98 1.74
CA GLY A 22 5.31 3.55 1.49
C GLY A 22 6.17 2.66 2.38
N VAL A 23 7.48 2.91 2.37
CA VAL A 23 8.48 2.16 3.14
C VAL A 23 8.28 2.37 4.64
N MET A 24 8.16 3.63 5.08
CA MET A 24 7.98 3.97 6.50
C MET A 24 6.71 3.35 7.07
N HIS A 25 5.58 3.44 6.37
CA HIS A 25 4.34 2.82 6.82
C HIS A 25 4.47 1.29 6.87
N SER A 26 4.87 0.67 5.76
CA SER A 26 4.77 -0.79 5.59
C SER A 26 5.76 -1.57 6.46
N PHE A 27 6.98 -1.08 6.60
CA PHE A 27 8.07 -1.84 7.22
C PHE A 27 8.45 -1.36 8.62
N ILE A 28 8.01 -0.16 9.03
CA ILE A 28 8.39 0.43 10.32
C ILE A 28 7.15 0.71 11.16
N VAL A 29 6.31 1.65 10.74
CA VAL A 29 5.18 2.14 11.56
C VAL A 29 4.13 1.03 11.78
N SER A 30 3.70 0.34 10.73
CA SER A 30 2.67 -0.70 10.86
C SER A 30 3.13 -1.91 11.69
N PRO A 31 4.34 -2.46 11.52
CA PRO A 31 4.84 -3.53 12.39
C PRO A 31 4.99 -3.09 13.86
N ILE A 32 5.47 -1.88 14.13
CA ILE A 32 5.56 -1.34 15.49
C ILE A 32 4.16 -1.22 16.09
N ALA A 33 3.21 -0.63 15.36
CA ALA A 33 1.83 -0.50 15.82
C ALA A 33 1.19 -1.86 16.09
N PHE A 34 1.38 -2.85 15.20
CA PHE A 34 0.87 -4.20 15.39
C PHE A 34 1.42 -4.89 16.64
N LYS A 35 2.70 -4.64 16.98
CA LYS A 35 3.36 -5.22 18.15
C LYS A 35 2.91 -4.61 19.47
N HIS A 36 2.58 -3.32 19.48
CA HIS A 36 2.36 -2.56 20.72
C HIS A 36 0.90 -2.16 20.96
N LEU A 37 0.01 -2.27 19.97
CA LEU A 37 -1.42 -1.99 20.14
C LEU A 37 -2.23 -3.28 20.31
N PRO A 38 -3.30 -3.26 21.12
CA PRO A 38 -4.33 -4.29 21.06
C PRO A 38 -4.85 -4.48 19.63
N ARG A 39 -5.23 -5.71 19.27
CA ARG A 39 -5.64 -6.05 17.89
C ARG A 39 -6.79 -5.20 17.37
N GLU A 40 -7.73 -4.84 18.24
CA GLU A 40 -8.85 -3.97 17.90
C GLU A 40 -8.39 -2.54 17.58
N GLU A 41 -7.56 -1.94 18.45
CA GLU A 41 -7.01 -0.59 18.25
C GLU A 41 -6.14 -0.50 16.99
N PHE A 42 -5.28 -1.49 16.76
CA PHE A 42 -4.54 -1.59 15.50
C PHE A 42 -5.49 -1.66 14.30
N GLY A 43 -6.55 -2.48 14.39
CA GLY A 43 -7.56 -2.62 13.34
C GLY A 43 -8.32 -1.32 13.05
N ASN A 44 -8.57 -0.50 14.07
CA ASN A 44 -9.19 0.82 13.98
C ASN A 44 -8.25 1.84 13.33
N LEU A 45 -6.99 1.88 13.76
CA LEU A 45 -5.96 2.73 13.15
C LEU A 45 -5.80 2.40 11.66
N GLN A 46 -5.67 1.12 11.31
CA GLN A 46 -5.53 0.69 9.91
C GLN A 46 -6.76 1.03 9.07
N HIS A 47 -7.97 1.00 9.65
CA HIS A 47 -9.19 1.40 8.92
C HIS A 47 -9.17 2.88 8.50
N GLN A 48 -8.50 3.74 9.27
CA GLN A 48 -8.34 5.16 8.93
C GLN A 48 -7.18 5.38 7.94
N VAL A 49 -6.08 4.65 8.11
CA VAL A 49 -4.84 4.88 7.34
C VAL A 49 -4.87 4.21 5.97
N LEU A 50 -5.31 2.95 5.88
CA LEU A 50 -5.21 2.14 4.65
C LEU A 50 -5.92 2.75 3.43
N PRO A 51 -7.13 3.34 3.54
CA PRO A 51 -7.78 3.94 2.38
C PRO A 51 -6.95 5.07 1.77
N LEU A 52 -6.44 5.99 2.60
CA LEU A 52 -5.63 7.11 2.12
C LEU A 52 -4.28 6.62 1.57
N TYR A 53 -3.66 5.68 2.28
CA TYR A 53 -2.39 5.08 1.88
C TYR A 53 -2.48 4.38 0.51
N LEU A 54 -3.47 3.50 0.31
CA LEU A 54 -3.65 2.74 -0.93
C LEU A 54 -4.15 3.64 -2.09
N LEU A 55 -4.92 4.68 -1.79
CA LEU A 55 -5.26 5.70 -2.78
C LEU A 55 -4.00 6.44 -3.24
N GLY A 56 -3.13 6.82 -2.31
CA GLY A 56 -1.83 7.41 -2.61
C GLY A 56 -0.97 6.50 -3.49
N GLN A 57 -0.90 5.20 -3.19
CA GLN A 57 -0.21 4.22 -4.03
C GLN A 57 -0.80 4.05 -5.43
N THR A 58 -2.08 4.37 -5.60
CA THR A 58 -2.74 4.32 -6.92
C THR A 58 -2.49 5.60 -7.72
N ALA A 59 -2.63 6.76 -7.07
CA ALA A 59 -2.58 8.06 -7.74
C ALA A 59 -1.15 8.57 -7.96
N ALA A 60 -0.24 8.35 -7.00
CA ALA A 60 1.11 8.89 -7.08
C ALA A 60 1.91 8.40 -8.30
N PRO A 61 1.88 7.12 -8.70
CA PRO A 61 2.61 6.67 -9.89
C PRO A 61 2.09 7.29 -11.20
N VAL A 62 0.79 7.57 -11.27
CA VAL A 62 0.19 8.29 -12.41
C VAL A 62 0.72 9.72 -12.47
N LEU A 63 0.70 10.44 -11.34
CA LEU A 63 1.22 11.80 -11.24
C LEU A 63 2.74 11.88 -11.48
N LEU A 64 3.49 10.85 -11.06
CA LEU A 64 4.91 10.71 -11.38
C LEU A 64 5.11 10.55 -12.89
N GLY A 65 4.28 9.75 -13.57
CA GLY A 65 4.33 9.58 -15.02
C GLY A 65 4.10 10.87 -15.79
N LEU A 66 3.23 11.75 -15.29
CA LEU A 66 2.95 13.06 -15.89
C LEU A 66 4.07 14.10 -15.68
N THR A 67 4.91 13.89 -14.67
CA THR A 67 5.95 14.85 -14.26
C THR A 67 7.37 14.33 -14.46
N THR A 68 7.52 13.09 -14.92
CA THR A 68 8.81 12.41 -15.00
C THR A 68 9.76 13.08 -16.00
N PRO A 69 11.03 13.34 -15.63
CA PRO A 69 12.07 13.74 -16.57
C PRO A 69 12.69 12.52 -17.30
N LEU A 70 12.32 11.30 -16.92
CA LEU A 70 12.90 10.06 -17.45
C LEU A 70 12.28 9.62 -18.79
N SER A 71 13.03 8.78 -19.51
CA SER A 71 12.54 8.13 -20.73
C SER A 71 11.24 7.35 -20.47
N SER A 72 10.26 7.53 -21.36
CA SER A 72 8.96 6.86 -21.30
C SER A 72 9.07 5.34 -21.46
N LYS A 73 10.09 4.85 -22.19
CA LYS A 73 10.31 3.39 -22.38
C LYS A 73 10.55 2.64 -21.07
N PHE A 74 11.13 3.31 -20.08
CA PHE A 74 11.38 2.73 -18.75
C PHE A 74 10.34 3.18 -17.72
N SER A 75 10.08 4.49 -17.64
CA SER A 75 9.21 5.04 -16.58
C SER A 75 7.76 4.56 -16.70
N THR A 76 7.21 4.47 -17.92
CA THR A 76 5.82 4.05 -18.14
C THR A 76 5.53 2.64 -17.62
N PRO A 77 6.24 1.56 -18.03
CA PRO A 77 5.92 0.22 -17.55
C PRO A 77 6.09 0.06 -16.03
N VAL A 78 7.13 0.69 -15.44
CA VAL A 78 7.41 0.61 -14.01
C VAL A 78 6.32 1.33 -13.19
N LEU A 79 5.96 2.55 -13.58
CA LEU A 79 4.91 3.32 -12.90
C LEU A 79 3.51 2.75 -13.16
N ALA A 80 3.27 2.18 -14.34
CA ALA A 80 2.01 1.48 -14.64
C ALA A 80 1.84 0.23 -13.76
N ALA A 81 2.91 -0.55 -13.56
CA ALA A 81 2.87 -1.70 -12.64
C ALA A 81 2.53 -1.26 -11.21
N SER A 82 3.14 -0.16 -10.73
CA SER A 82 2.82 0.43 -9.41
C SER A 82 1.36 0.89 -9.32
N ALA A 83 0.88 1.64 -10.33
CA ALA A 83 -0.49 2.15 -10.37
C ALA A 83 -1.54 1.03 -10.42
N VAL A 84 -1.31 0.00 -11.25
CA VAL A 84 -2.22 -1.15 -11.37
C VAL A 84 -2.23 -1.96 -10.08
N ALA A 85 -1.07 -2.21 -9.47
CA ALA A 85 -1.00 -2.91 -8.19
C ALA A 85 -1.76 -2.12 -7.09
N GLY A 86 -1.54 -0.81 -7.01
CA GLY A 86 -2.28 0.09 -6.11
C GLY A 86 -3.78 0.05 -6.37
N ALA A 87 -4.21 0.16 -7.63
CA ALA A 87 -5.62 0.16 -8.03
C ALA A 87 -6.33 -1.14 -7.65
N ILE A 88 -5.71 -2.30 -7.93
CA ILE A 88 -6.26 -3.60 -7.52
C ILE A 88 -6.38 -3.64 -5.99
N ASN A 89 -5.39 -3.13 -5.28
CA ASN A 89 -5.39 -3.14 -3.83
C ASN A 89 -6.50 -2.25 -3.24
N TYR A 90 -6.66 -1.03 -3.79
CA TYR A 90 -7.63 -0.05 -3.33
C TYR A 90 -9.07 -0.40 -3.72
N PHE A 91 -9.32 -0.74 -4.99
CA PHE A 91 -10.67 -0.93 -5.50
C PHE A 91 -11.23 -2.34 -5.30
N TRP A 92 -10.39 -3.36 -5.11
CA TRP A 92 -10.85 -4.74 -4.97
C TRP A 92 -10.48 -5.38 -3.63
N VAL A 93 -9.20 -5.36 -3.26
CA VAL A 93 -8.74 -6.08 -2.06
C VAL A 93 -9.20 -5.40 -0.77
N LEU A 94 -9.07 -4.09 -0.67
CA LEU A 94 -9.47 -3.31 0.50
C LEU A 94 -10.98 -3.46 0.81
N PRO A 95 -11.92 -3.28 -0.14
CA PRO A 95 -13.35 -3.49 0.12
C PRO A 95 -13.65 -4.92 0.57
N ARG A 96 -12.98 -5.91 -0.01
CA ARG A 96 -13.19 -7.31 0.38
C ARG A 96 -12.68 -7.61 1.79
N CYS A 97 -11.53 -7.04 2.17
CA CYS A 97 -11.04 -7.11 3.55
C CYS A 97 -12.01 -6.48 4.55
N ASN A 98 -12.59 -5.33 4.21
CA ASN A 98 -13.55 -4.65 5.07
C ASN A 98 -14.84 -5.46 5.24
N GLN A 99 -15.39 -6.02 4.16
CA GLN A 99 -16.54 -6.94 4.23
C GLN A 99 -16.29 -8.11 5.19
N ILE A 100 -15.14 -8.78 5.08
CA ILE A 100 -14.80 -9.91 5.96
C ILE A 100 -14.67 -9.43 7.42
N LYS A 101 -14.10 -8.25 7.66
CA LYS A 101 -14.00 -7.67 9.01
C LYS A 101 -15.39 -7.36 9.58
N ASP A 102 -16.30 -6.85 8.77
CA ASP A 102 -17.67 -6.53 9.19
C ASP A 102 -18.48 -7.79 9.50
N GLU A 103 -18.36 -8.83 8.67
CA GLU A 103 -18.94 -10.15 8.93
C GLU A 103 -18.41 -10.75 10.26
N LYS A 104 -17.10 -10.64 10.52
CA LYS A 104 -16.52 -11.07 11.80
C LYS A 104 -17.05 -10.27 12.99
N LYS A 105 -17.19 -8.94 12.86
CA LYS A 105 -17.77 -8.09 13.91
C LYS A 105 -19.22 -8.46 14.20
N LYS A 106 -20.00 -8.82 13.17
CA LYS A 106 -21.37 -9.31 13.33
C LYS A 106 -21.42 -10.61 14.15
N LEU A 107 -20.55 -11.57 13.87
CA LEU A 107 -20.48 -12.82 14.66
C LEU A 107 -20.07 -12.56 16.12
N ILE A 108 -19.21 -11.58 16.38
CA ILE A 108 -18.85 -11.17 17.74
C ILE A 108 -20.08 -10.57 18.44
N ALA A 109 -20.78 -9.64 17.80
CA ALA A 109 -21.97 -8.99 18.35
C ALA A 109 -23.11 -9.97 18.66
N GLU A 110 -23.28 -10.99 17.82
CA GLU A 110 -24.27 -12.05 18.01
C GLU A 110 -23.80 -13.17 18.96
N LYS A 111 -22.59 -13.06 19.54
CA LYS A 111 -21.95 -14.09 20.39
C LYS A 111 -21.83 -15.46 19.70
N LYS A 112 -21.69 -15.47 18.37
CA LYS A 112 -21.51 -16.67 17.52
C LYS A 112 -20.06 -16.90 17.08
N HIS A 113 -19.14 -16.05 17.51
CA HIS A 113 -17.71 -16.16 17.20
C HIS A 113 -17.01 -17.32 17.92
N GLU A 114 -17.58 -17.81 19.02
CA GLU A 114 -17.04 -18.88 19.86
C GLU A 114 -18.06 -20.01 20.04
N GLN A 115 -17.55 -21.21 20.28
CA GLN A 115 -18.30 -22.41 20.60
C GLN A 115 -17.55 -23.23 21.66
N ILE A 116 -18.28 -24.02 22.45
CA ILE A 116 -17.68 -24.91 23.45
C ILE A 116 -17.57 -26.31 22.85
N VAL A 117 -16.34 -26.80 22.68
CA VAL A 117 -16.04 -28.17 22.23
C VAL A 117 -15.20 -28.82 23.32
N ASP A 118 -15.65 -29.96 23.84
CA ASP A 118 -14.95 -30.71 24.90
C ASP A 118 -14.59 -29.86 26.14
N GLY A 119 -15.48 -28.94 26.53
CA GLY A 119 -15.29 -28.04 27.67
C GLY A 119 -14.29 -26.90 27.44
N LYS A 120 -13.77 -26.74 26.22
CA LYS A 120 -12.88 -25.64 25.82
C LYS A 120 -13.62 -24.65 24.92
N VAL A 121 -13.34 -23.37 25.12
CA VAL A 121 -13.81 -22.30 24.23
C VAL A 121 -12.92 -22.31 22.99
N GLU A 122 -13.53 -22.53 21.83
CA GLU A 122 -12.87 -22.50 20.53
C GLU A 122 -13.60 -21.55 19.58
N ASP A 123 -12.88 -20.99 18.60
CA ASP A 123 -13.50 -20.21 17.52
C ASP A 123 -14.53 -21.06 16.78
N SER A 124 -15.70 -20.48 16.49
CA SER A 124 -16.69 -21.15 15.65
C SER A 124 -16.13 -21.43 14.25
N GLU A 125 -16.64 -22.47 13.60
CA GLU A 125 -16.17 -22.85 12.27
C GLU A 125 -16.29 -21.69 11.26
N GLU A 126 -17.38 -20.94 11.35
CA GLU A 126 -17.63 -19.74 10.54
C GLU A 126 -16.61 -18.62 10.83
N PHE A 127 -16.35 -18.31 12.10
CA PHE A 127 -15.38 -17.29 12.47
C PHE A 127 -13.95 -17.66 12.05
N ARG A 128 -13.61 -18.93 12.15
CA ARG A 128 -12.34 -19.49 11.68
C ARG A 128 -12.23 -19.42 10.15
N ALA A 129 -13.30 -19.73 9.42
CA ALA A 129 -13.33 -19.63 7.95
C ALA A 129 -13.12 -18.18 7.49
N LEU A 130 -13.81 -17.22 8.12
CA LEU A 130 -13.61 -15.79 7.85
C LEU A 130 -12.18 -15.33 8.17
N SER A 131 -11.59 -15.83 9.27
CA SER A 131 -10.20 -15.52 9.63
C SER A 131 -9.20 -16.02 8.58
N LYS A 132 -9.42 -17.21 8.01
CA LYS A 132 -8.63 -17.72 6.88
C LYS A 132 -8.80 -16.87 5.62
N GLN A 133 -10.04 -16.48 5.30
CA GLN A 133 -10.29 -15.59 4.15
C GLN A 133 -9.59 -14.24 4.34
N PHE A 134 -9.69 -13.64 5.54
CA PHE A 134 -9.01 -12.40 5.87
C PHE A 134 -7.49 -12.54 5.67
N GLY A 135 -6.87 -13.61 6.18
CA GLY A 135 -5.44 -13.88 6.01
C GLY A 135 -5.03 -13.96 4.53
N LYS A 136 -5.85 -14.59 3.68
CA LYS A 136 -5.62 -14.66 2.23
C LYS A 136 -5.63 -13.28 1.57
N PHE A 137 -6.69 -12.49 1.79
CA PHE A 137 -6.80 -11.16 1.18
C PHE A 137 -5.75 -10.18 1.75
N HIS A 138 -5.42 -10.28 3.03
CA HIS A 138 -4.31 -9.53 3.63
C HIS A 138 -2.98 -9.88 2.96
N GLY A 139 -2.70 -11.17 2.72
CA GLY A 139 -1.50 -11.61 2.00
C GLY A 139 -1.42 -11.05 0.58
N ILE A 140 -2.54 -11.07 -0.17
CA ILE A 140 -2.63 -10.46 -1.51
C ILE A 140 -2.36 -8.95 -1.44
N SER A 141 -3.00 -8.25 -0.49
CA SER A 141 -2.79 -6.81 -0.27
C SER A 141 -1.31 -6.49 -0.01
N SER A 142 -0.65 -7.28 0.83
CA SER A 142 0.76 -7.11 1.17
C SER A 142 1.68 -7.34 -0.03
N LEU A 143 1.37 -8.33 -0.89
CA LEU A 143 2.12 -8.57 -2.11
C LEU A 143 1.97 -7.42 -3.12
N LEU A 144 0.74 -6.94 -3.36
CA LEU A 144 0.50 -5.79 -4.24
C LEU A 144 1.21 -4.53 -3.74
N ASN A 145 1.18 -4.30 -2.42
CA ASN A 145 1.92 -3.23 -1.77
C ASN A 145 3.43 -3.36 -1.98
N LEU A 146 3.99 -4.57 -1.84
CA LEU A 146 5.41 -4.84 -2.08
C LEU A 146 5.79 -4.58 -3.54
N VAL A 147 4.97 -5.02 -4.50
CA VAL A 147 5.17 -4.74 -5.93
C VAL A 147 5.18 -3.23 -6.18
N SER A 148 4.23 -2.49 -5.58
CA SER A 148 4.18 -1.04 -5.71
C SER A 148 5.44 -0.36 -5.15
N ILE A 149 5.90 -0.75 -3.97
CA ILE A 149 7.13 -0.20 -3.37
C ILE A 149 8.37 -0.57 -4.20
N ALA A 150 8.47 -1.81 -4.67
CA ALA A 150 9.62 -2.28 -5.45
C ALA A 150 9.72 -1.54 -6.80
N THR A 151 8.60 -1.36 -7.49
CA THR A 151 8.54 -0.62 -8.76
C THR A 151 8.81 0.88 -8.56
N LEU A 152 8.28 1.50 -7.50
CA LEU A 152 8.68 2.86 -7.12
C LEU A 152 10.18 2.93 -6.79
N GLY A 153 10.75 1.96 -6.10
CA GLY A 153 12.19 1.87 -5.85
C GLY A 153 13.00 1.85 -7.15
N ALA A 154 12.63 1.02 -8.11
CA ALA A 154 13.27 0.96 -9.43
C ALA A 154 13.17 2.30 -10.19
N TYR A 155 12.02 2.97 -10.10
CA TYR A 155 11.84 4.33 -10.63
C TYR A 155 12.78 5.34 -9.95
N GLY A 156 12.91 5.27 -8.62
CA GLY A 156 13.82 6.10 -7.83
C GLY A 156 15.29 5.93 -8.19
N PHE A 157 15.75 4.68 -8.40
CA PHE A 157 17.11 4.41 -8.88
C PHE A 157 17.38 5.11 -10.22
N ALA A 158 16.46 4.99 -11.18
CA ALA A 158 16.59 5.65 -12.48
C ALA A 158 16.52 7.18 -12.39
N LEU A 159 15.76 7.74 -11.44
CA LEU A 159 15.75 9.17 -11.15
C LEU A 159 17.12 9.66 -10.65
N GLY A 160 17.79 8.89 -9.79
CA GLY A 160 19.13 9.22 -9.30
C GLY A 160 20.17 9.27 -10.43
N ASP A 161 20.20 8.24 -11.28
CA ASP A 161 21.10 8.16 -12.43
C ASP A 161 20.84 9.26 -13.47
N GLY A 162 19.57 9.54 -13.76
CA GLY A 162 19.16 10.60 -14.68
C GLY A 162 19.53 12.00 -14.16
N SER A 163 19.40 12.24 -12.86
CA SER A 163 19.76 13.51 -12.22
C SER A 163 21.27 13.76 -12.28
N CYS A 164 22.09 12.72 -12.12
CA CYS A 164 23.53 12.80 -12.24
C CYS A 164 23.97 13.19 -13.67
N ARG A 165 23.33 12.60 -14.70
CA ARG A 165 23.61 12.97 -16.11
C ARG A 165 23.18 14.40 -16.47
N LEU A 166 22.03 14.87 -15.95
CA LEU A 166 21.56 16.23 -16.22
C LEU A 166 22.48 17.28 -15.56
N ALA A 167 22.97 17.01 -14.35
CA ALA A 167 23.93 17.88 -13.66
C ALA A 167 25.28 17.96 -14.43
N TYR A 168 25.75 16.85 -14.99
CA TYR A 168 26.94 16.84 -15.84
C TYR A 168 26.76 17.62 -17.14
N CYS A 169 25.60 17.54 -17.81
CA CYS A 169 25.33 18.30 -19.02
C CYS A 169 25.11 19.81 -18.79
N LEU A 170 24.81 20.26 -17.57
CA LEU A 170 24.66 21.68 -17.24
C LEU A 170 25.99 22.33 -16.82
N CYS A 171 27.01 21.54 -16.50
CA CYS A 171 28.36 22.01 -16.14
C CYS A 171 29.38 21.93 -17.29
N ALA A 172 28.97 21.49 -18.49
CA ALA A 172 29.76 21.46 -19.72
C ALA A 172 29.21 22.48 -20.72
#